data_AF-A0A656JQ92-F1
#
_entry.id   AF-A0A656JQ92-F1
#
_cell.length_a   1.000
_cell.length_b   1.000
_cell.length_c   1.000
_cell.angle_alpha   90.00
_cell.angle_beta   90.00
_cell.angle_gamma   90.00
#
_symmetry.space_group_name_H-M   'P 1'
#
loop_
_entity.id
_entity.type
_entity.pdbx_description
1 polymer ?
#
loop_
_entity_poly.entity_id
_entity_poly.type
_entity_poly.pdbx_seq_one_letter_code
_entity_poly.pdbx_strand_id
1 'polypeptide(L)' 'SGSGALIKNGTGNLMLTGNNTYSGGTVINGGVLTGHAQAFGSGTITDNATLVVDQSTNATLANTLAGNGALIKRGVGSL' A
#
# COMPACT_ATOMS: atom_id res chain seq x y z
N SER A 1 13.09 0.51 11.29
CA SER A 1 11.71 0.15 11.67
C SER A 1 11.26 0.98 12.86
N GLY A 2 9.95 1.21 13.00
CA GLY A 2 9.36 2.00 14.09
C GLY A 2 7.84 1.89 14.09
N SER A 3 7.18 2.27 15.18
CA SER A 3 5.73 2.16 15.38
C SER A 3 4.90 3.21 14.62
N GLY A 4 5.55 4.06 13.83
CA GLY A 4 4.87 5.08 13.04
C GLY A 4 3.94 4.49 11.97
N ALA A 5 2.96 5.30 11.56
CA ALA A 5 2.01 4.97 10.51
C ALA A 5 2.17 5.93 9.32
N LEU A 6 1.85 5.45 8.12
CA LEU A 6 1.70 6.30 6.94
C LEU A 6 0.24 6.70 6.76
N ILE A 7 -0.05 8.00 6.67
CA ILE A 7 -1.38 8.51 6.36
C ILE A 7 -1.33 9.23 5.02
N LYS A 8 -1.98 8.66 3.99
CA LYS A 8 -2.10 9.24 2.66
C LYS A 8 -3.40 10.02 2.54
N ASN A 9 -3.26 11.34 2.49
CA ASN A 9 -4.35 12.30 2.25
C ASN A 9 -4.23 12.94 0.86
N GLY A 10 -5.25 13.71 0.47
CA GLY A 10 -5.27 14.46 -0.79
C GLY A 10 -5.50 13.59 -2.03
N THR A 11 -5.84 14.22 -3.15
CA THR A 11 -6.28 13.54 -4.39
C THR A 11 -5.15 13.00 -5.26
N GLY A 12 -3.90 13.41 -5.00
CA GLY A 12 -2.74 13.01 -5.80
C GLY A 12 -2.33 11.55 -5.61
N ASN A 13 -1.41 11.09 -6.47
CA ASN A 13 -0.74 9.79 -6.35
C ASN A 13 0.55 9.94 -5.53
N LEU A 14 0.70 9.12 -4.49
CA LEU A 14 1.97 8.93 -3.78
C LEU A 14 2.58 7.59 -4.20
N MET A 15 3.80 7.62 -4.74
CA MET A 15 4.55 6.42 -5.10
C MET A 15 5.58 6.09 -4.01
N LEU A 16 5.49 4.88 -3.44
CA LEU A 16 6.51 4.31 -2.57
C LEU A 16 7.40 3.39 -3.39
N THR A 17 8.67 3.75 -3.56
CA THR A 17 9.61 3.01 -4.42
C THR A 17 10.50 2.03 -3.67
N GLY A 18 10.54 2.12 -2.33
CA GLY A 18 11.40 1.31 -1.48
C GLY A 18 10.63 0.40 -0.52
N ASN A 19 11.32 -0.57 0.06
CA ASN A 19 10.77 -1.43 1.11
C ASN A 19 10.66 -0.63 2.41
N ASN A 20 9.45 -0.47 2.92
CA ASN A 20 9.24 0.22 4.20
C ASN A 20 9.10 -0.80 5.34
N THR A 21 9.57 -0.42 6.53
CA THR A 21 9.61 -1.29 7.73
C THR A 21 8.88 -0.68 8.93
N TYR A 22 8.00 0.28 8.71
CA TYR A 22 7.13 0.80 9.76
C TYR A 22 6.04 -0.22 10.10
N SER A 23 5.66 -0.30 11.37
CA SER A 23 4.69 -1.28 11.87
C SER A 23 3.35 -0.68 12.28
N GLY A 24 3.21 0.65 12.32
CA GLY A 24 1.95 1.32 12.68
C GLY A 24 0.85 1.24 11.62
N GLY A 25 1.16 0.70 10.43
CA GLY A 25 0.21 0.51 9.34
C GLY A 25 0.12 1.70 8.38
N THR A 26 -0.83 1.57 7.44
CA THR A 26 -1.05 2.54 6.37
C THR A 26 -2.54 2.88 6.31
N VAL A 27 -2.88 4.17 6.25
CA VAL A 27 -4.26 4.63 6.03
C VAL A 27 -4.31 5.46 4.76
N ILE A 28 -5.16 5.09 3.81
CA ILE A 28 -5.36 5.79 2.54
C ILE A 28 -6.73 6.44 2.57
N ASN A 29 -6.77 7.75 2.87
CA ASN A 29 -8.01 8.51 2.95
C ASN A 29 -8.42 9.14 1.61
N GLY A 30 -7.49 9.28 0.66
CA GLY A 30 -7.78 9.90 -0.63
C GLY A 30 -6.68 9.71 -1.67
N GLY A 31 -7.07 9.88 -2.93
CA GLY A 31 -6.19 9.75 -4.08
C GLY A 31 -5.70 8.32 -4.28
N VAL A 32 -4.45 8.18 -4.69
CA VAL A 32 -3.82 6.88 -4.97
C VAL A 32 -2.56 6.72 -4.13
N LEU A 33 -2.38 5.53 -3.56
CA LEU A 33 -1.09 5.07 -3.04
C LEU A 33 -0.58 3.94 -3.92
N THR A 34 0.61 4.10 -4.50
CA THR A 34 1.24 3.11 -5.39
C THR A 34 2.51 2.57 -4.76
N GLY A 35 2.75 1.25 -4.86
CA GLY A 35 4.00 0.61 -4.47
C GLY A 35 3.98 -0.89 -4.80
N HIS A 36 5.09 -1.60 -4.61
CA HIS A 36 5.13 -3.07 -4.71
C HIS A 36 4.70 -3.72 -3.39
N ALA A 37 4.47 -5.04 -3.37
CA ALA A 37 3.95 -5.75 -2.20
C ALA A 37 4.72 -5.53 -0.87
N GLN A 38 6.01 -5.18 -0.92
CA GLN A 38 6.86 -4.90 0.26
C GLN A 38 6.98 -3.41 0.60
N ALA A 39 6.25 -2.53 -0.10
CA ALA A 39 6.33 -1.09 0.08
C ALA A 39 5.57 -0.55 1.29
N PHE A 40 4.65 -1.31 1.88
CA PHE A 40 3.61 -0.76 2.77
C PHE A 40 3.81 -1.02 4.27
N GLY A 41 5.03 -1.39 4.69
CA GLY A 41 5.31 -1.78 6.07
C GLY A 41 4.69 -3.12 6.42
N SER A 42 4.56 -3.41 7.72
CA SER A 42 4.00 -4.68 8.21
C SER A 42 2.64 -4.57 8.89
N GLY A 43 2.15 -3.34 9.13
CA GLY A 43 0.85 -3.11 9.75
C GLY A 43 -0.33 -3.25 8.78
N THR A 44 -1.55 -3.17 9.30
CA THR A 44 -2.77 -3.15 8.47
C THR A 44 -2.74 -2.00 7.46
N ILE A 45 -3.24 -2.26 6.25
CA ILE A 45 -3.58 -1.22 5.29
C ILE A 45 -5.08 -0.97 5.36
N THR A 46 -5.48 0.22 5.78
CA THR A 46 -6.86 0.70 5.67
C THR A 46 -6.99 1.52 4.39
N ASP A 47 -7.51 0.89 3.33
CA ASP A 47 -7.73 1.52 2.03
C ASP A 47 -9.19 2.03 1.92
N ASN A 48 -9.37 3.34 2.04
CA ASN A 48 -10.65 4.01 1.81
C ASN A 48 -10.68 4.75 0.45
N ALA A 49 -9.66 4.54 -0.40
CA ALA A 49 -9.54 5.22 -1.69
C ALA A 49 -9.00 4.27 -2.76
N THR A 50 -7.71 4.32 -3.10
CA THR A 50 -7.12 3.39 -4.06
C THR A 50 -5.71 3.00 -3.64
N LEU A 51 -5.53 1.70 -3.39
CA LEU A 51 -4.24 1.06 -3.30
C LEU A 51 -3.86 0.41 -4.64
N VAL A 52 -2.71 0.81 -5.17
CA VAL A 52 -2.12 0.20 -6.35
C VAL A 52 -0.91 -0.62 -5.94
N VAL A 53 -0.98 -1.93 -6.18
CA VAL A 53 0.17 -2.83 -6.06
C VAL A 53 0.78 -3.03 -7.44
N ASP A 54 1.86 -2.31 -7.74
CA ASP A 54 2.56 -2.36 -9.03
C ASP A 54 3.86 -3.17 -8.87
N GLN A 55 3.88 -4.37 -9.44
CA GLN A 55 4.99 -5.31 -9.34
C GLN A 55 5.13 -6.14 -10.62
N SER A 56 6.37 -6.49 -10.95
CA SER A 56 6.73 -7.23 -12.16
C SER A 56 7.03 -8.72 -11.93
N THR A 57 6.83 -9.20 -10.71
CA THR A 57 7.05 -10.61 -10.34
C THR A 57 5.95 -11.06 -9.38
N ASN A 58 5.81 -12.37 -9.22
CA ASN A 58 4.94 -12.93 -8.19
C ASN A 58 5.40 -12.46 -6.81
N ALA A 59 4.48 -11.95 -6.00
CA ALA A 59 4.73 -11.58 -4.62
C ALA A 59 3.42 -11.54 -3.84
N THR A 60 3.47 -11.81 -2.54
CA THR A 60 2.30 -11.73 -1.66
C THR A 60 2.28 -10.40 -0.93
N LEU A 61 1.14 -9.72 -0.95
CA LEU A 61 0.88 -8.61 -0.03
C LEU A 61 0.60 -9.20 1.36
N ALA A 62 1.58 -9.12 2.26
CA ALA A 62 1.49 -9.70 3.60
C ALA A 62 0.62 -8.89 4.57
N ASN A 63 0.30 -7.63 4.22
CA ASN A 63 -0.54 -6.77 5.05
C ASN A 63 -1.98 -7.26 5.06
N THR A 64 -2.62 -7.22 6.23
CA THR A 64 -4.09 -7.26 6.29
C THR A 64 -4.64 -6.03 5.56
N LEU A 65 -5.54 -6.25 4.61
CA LEU A 65 -6.23 -5.17 3.90
C LEU A 65 -7.65 -5.01 4.47
N ALA A 66 -8.00 -3.79 4.82
CA ALA A 66 -9.33 -3.39 5.30
C ALA A 66 -9.78 -2.11 4.59
N GLY A 67 -11.07 -1.78 4.69
CA GLY A 67 -11.66 -0.58 4.09
C GLY A 67 -12.55 -0.90 2.89
N ASN A 68 -13.03 0.15 2.23
CA ASN A 68 -13.99 0.11 1.13
C ASN A 68 -13.43 0.70 -0.18
N GLY A 69 -12.13 0.99 -0.23
CA GLY A 69 -11.42 1.47 -1.40
C GLY A 69 -11.21 0.39 -2.47
N ALA A 70 -10.45 0.75 -3.49
CA ALA A 70 -10.13 -0.12 -4.62
C ALA A 70 -8.69 -0.62 -4.54
N LEU A 71 -8.53 -1.94 -4.50
CA LEU A 71 -7.26 -2.61 -4.74
C LEU A 71 -7.05 -2.84 -6.24
N ILE A 72 -5.94 -2.33 -6.78
CA ILE A 72 -5.55 -2.53 -8.18
C ILE A 72 -4.19 -3.22 -8.24
N LYS A 73 -4.14 -4.42 -8.82
CA LYS A 73 -2.88 -5.06 -9.22
C LYS A 73 -2.44 -4.52 -10.58
N ARG A 74 -1.20 -4.04 -10.67
CA ARG A 74 -0.52 -3.62 -11.91
C ARG A 74 0.78 -4.38 -12.11
N GLY A 75 1.24 -4.41 -13.36
CA GLY A 75 2.43 -5.15 -13.77
C GLY A 75 2.18 -6.66 -13.88
N VAL A 76 3.20 -7.37 -14.38
CA VAL A 76 3.13 -8.83 -14.59
C VAL A 76 3.25 -9.60 -13.27
N GLY A 77 2.95 -10.90 -13.29
CA GLY A 77 2.98 -11.75 -12.10
C GLY A 77 1.75 -11.60 -11.20
N SER A 78 1.51 -12.63 -10.40
CA SER A 78 0.38 -12.68 -9.47
C SER A 78 0.67 -11.90 -8.19
N LEU A 79 -0.41 -11.39 -7.60
CA LEU A 79 -0.44 -10.89 -6.22
C LEU A 79 -1.00 -11.97 -5.30
#